data_AF-A0A069PF56-F1
#
_entry.id   AF-A0A069PF56-F1
#
_cell.length_a   1.000
_cell.length_b   1.000
_cell.length_c   1.000
_cell.angle_alpha   90.00
_cell.angle_beta   90.00
_cell.angle_gamma   90.00
#
_symmetry.space_group_name_H-M   'P 1'
#
loop_
_entity.id
_entity.type
_entity.pdbx_description
1 polymer ?
#
loop_
_entity_poly.entity_id
_entity_poly.type
_entity_poly.pdbx_seq_one_letter_code
_entity_poly.pdbx_strand_id
1 'polypeptide(L)' 'MTNSTTNLAAELPIPEAGELVSRAIQMGVSMQIYIGYHVLRSAYGPLHPVVVQFEAAHFGR' A
#
# COMPACT_ATOMS: atom_id res chain seq x y z
N MET A 1 6.51 22.60 -2.27
CA MET A 1 5.70 21.53 -2.88
C MET A 1 5.00 20.81 -1.75
N THR A 2 3.70 21.02 -1.55
CA THR A 2 2.96 20.40 -0.45
C THR A 2 2.71 18.95 -0.80
N ASN A 3 3.43 18.03 -0.15
CA ASN A 3 3.12 16.60 -0.19
C ASN A 3 1.71 16.42 0.36
N SER A 4 0.71 16.41 -0.53
CA SER A 4 -0.71 16.47 -0.17
C SER A 4 -1.24 15.06 0.10
N THR A 5 -0.47 14.25 0.81
CA THR A 5 -0.88 12.91 1.21
C THR A 5 -1.55 13.00 2.57
N THR A 6 -2.79 12.55 2.67
CA THR A 6 -3.49 12.40 3.96
C THR A 6 -3.39 10.96 4.43
N ASN A 7 -3.23 10.76 5.74
CA ASN A 7 -3.23 9.42 6.33
C ASN A 7 -4.67 8.98 6.60
N LEU A 8 -4.99 7.77 6.14
CA LEU A 8 -6.23 7.08 6.48
C LEU A 8 -5.90 5.90 7.39
N ALA A 9 -6.74 5.66 8.39
CA ALA A 9 -6.69 4.47 9.22
C ALA A 9 -7.71 3.44 8.72
N ALA A 10 -7.35 2.16 8.78
CA ALA A 10 -8.25 1.05 8.44
C ALA A 10 -8.40 0.14 9.65
N GLU A 11 -9.65 -0.22 9.96
CA GLU A 11 -9.95 -1.23 10.97
C GLU A 11 -9.92 -2.61 10.33
N LEU A 12 -9.10 -3.50 10.89
CA LEU A 12 -8.86 -4.84 10.39
C LEU A 12 -8.88 -5.81 11.58
N PRO A 13 -9.31 -7.07 11.39
CA PRO A 13 -9.13 -8.06 12.43
C PRO A 13 -7.62 -8.32 12.68
N ILE A 14 -7.30 -8.63 13.94
CA ILE A 14 -5.92 -8.71 14.44
C ILE A 14 -5.03 -9.65 13.61
N PRO A 15 -5.45 -10.90 13.26
CA PRO A 15 -4.55 -11.79 12.53
C PRO A 15 -4.20 -11.25 11.14
N GLU A 16 -5.17 -10.71 10.40
CA GLU A 16 -4.97 -10.15 9.07
C GLU A 16 -4.10 -8.88 9.11
N ALA A 17 -4.28 -8.04 10.12
CA ALA A 17 -3.41 -6.89 10.33
C ALA A 17 -1.94 -7.33 10.53
N GLY A 18 -1.72 -8.39 11.32
CA GLY A 18 -0.39 -8.96 11.55
C GLY A 18 0.26 -9.55 10.28
N GLU A 19 -0.54 -10.23 9.45
CA GLU A 19 -0.07 -10.71 8.15
C GLU A 19 0.34 -9.56 7.23
N LEU A 20 -0.47 -8.51 7.15
CA LEU A 20 -0.19 -7.36 6.28
C LEU A 20 1.06 -6.59 6.74
N VAL A 21 1.26 -6.45 8.06
CA VAL A 21 2.49 -5.87 8.62
C VAL A 21 3.70 -6.72 8.23
N SER A 22 3.60 -8.05 8.34
CA SER A 22 4.68 -8.95 7.96
C SER A 22 5.04 -8.82 6.47
N ARG A 23 4.04 -8.73 5.59
CA ARG A 23 4.24 -8.52 4.15
C ARG A 23 4.88 -7.15 3.84
N ALA A 24 4.43 -6.09 4.51
CA ALA A 24 5.01 -4.76 4.37
C ALA A 24 6.50 -4.74 4.75
N ILE A 25 6.85 -5.39 5.88
CA ILE A 25 8.25 -5.54 6.32
C ILE A 25 9.07 -6.31 5.29
N GLN A 26 8.56 -7.42 4.75
CA GLN A 26 9.27 -8.22 3.75
C GLN A 26 9.59 -7.43 2.47
N MET A 27 8.75 -6.47 2.09
CA MET A 27 8.99 -5.59 0.94
C MET A 27 9.76 -4.31 1.30
N GLY A 28 10.09 -4.09 2.57
CA GLY A 28 10.80 -2.90 3.03
C GLY A 28 9.97 -1.60 2.94
N VAL A 29 8.63 -1.70 3.00
CA VAL A 29 7.71 -0.55 2.89
C VAL A 29 7.00 -0.27 4.20
N SER A 30 6.61 0.99 4.43
CA SER A 30 5.79 1.33 5.59
C SER A 30 4.36 0.79 5.43
N MET A 31 3.71 0.50 6.56
CA MET A 31 2.34 -0.01 6.56
C MET A 31 1.36 0.98 5.90
N GLN A 32 1.55 2.28 6.09
CA GLN A 32 0.69 3.31 5.50
C GLN A 32 0.79 3.29 3.96
N ILE A 33 1.99 3.13 3.41
CA ILE A 33 2.19 3.03 1.95
C ILE A 33 1.58 1.73 1.43
N TYR A 34 1.80 0.61 2.13
CA TYR A 34 1.30 -0.69 1.70
C TYR A 34 -0.23 -0.76 1.67
N ILE A 35 -0.90 -0.24 2.71
CA ILE A 35 -2.37 -0.13 2.73
C ILE A 35 -2.83 0.85 1.65
N GLY A 36 -2.19 2.01 1.52
CA GLY A 36 -2.52 3.00 0.49
C GLY A 36 -2.48 2.41 -0.92
N TYR A 37 -1.46 1.60 -1.23
CA TYR A 37 -1.36 0.86 -2.48
C TYR A 37 -2.57 -0.06 -2.70
N HIS A 38 -2.93 -0.89 -1.72
CA HIS A 38 -4.06 -1.81 -1.86
C HIS A 38 -5.40 -1.07 -2.02
N VAL A 39 -5.59 0.02 -1.29
CA VAL A 39 -6.78 0.87 -1.41
C VAL A 39 -6.87 1.47 -2.81
N LEU A 40 -5.77 2.06 -3.32
CA LEU A 40 -5.75 2.65 -4.66
C LEU A 40 -5.94 1.61 -5.75
N ARG A 41 -5.29 0.45 -5.64
CA ARG A 41 -5.42 -0.65 -6.60
C ARG A 41 -6.84 -1.22 -6.61
N SER A 42 -7.50 -1.29 -5.46
CA SER A 42 -8.89 -1.75 -5.37
C SER A 42 -9.89 -0.72 -5.91
N ALA A 43 -9.67 0.57 -5.67
CA ALA A 43 -10.61 1.63 -6.05
C ALA A 43 -10.45 2.08 -7.51
N TYR A 44 -9.21 2.16 -8.01
CA TYR A 44 -8.87 2.75 -9.31
C TYR A 44 -8.22 1.76 -10.29
N GLY A 45 -7.94 0.54 -9.85
CA GLY A 45 -7.37 -0.52 -10.68
C GLY A 45 -5.84 -0.45 -10.84
N PRO A 46 -5.26 -1.39 -11.61
CA PRO A 46 -3.81 -1.56 -11.73
C PRO A 46 -3.11 -0.44 -12.53
N LEU A 47 -3.85 0.31 -13.36
CA LEU A 47 -3.30 1.38 -14.20
C LEU A 47 -3.12 2.72 -13.44
N HIS A 48 -3.51 2.79 -12.16
CA HIS A 48 -3.33 4.00 -11.38
C HIS A 48 -1.82 4.32 -11.22
N PRO A 49 -1.35 5.56 -11.43
CA PRO A 49 0.08 5.87 -11.48
C PRO A 49 0.87 5.45 -10.24
N VAL A 50 0.30 5.62 -9.04
CA VAL A 50 0.92 5.20 -7.78
C VAL A 50 1.01 3.69 -7.67
N VAL A 51 0.02 2.96 -8.21
CA VAL A 51 0.00 1.50 -8.20
C VAL A 51 1.07 0.97 -9.13
N VAL A 52 1.14 1.49 -10.37
CA VAL A 52 2.19 1.13 -11.34
C VAL A 52 3.58 1.39 -10.77
N GLN A 53 3.83 2.56 -10.17
CA GLN A 53 5.13 2.84 -9.55
C GLN A 53 5.46 1.88 -8.41
N PHE A 54 4.48 1.56 -7.57
CA PHE A 54 4.66 0.61 -6.47
C PHE A 54 4.97 -0.80 -6.99
N GLU A 55 4.22 -1.29 -7.99
CA GLU A 55 4.45 -2.63 -8.55
C GLU A 55 5.79 -2.72 -9.28
N ALA A 56 6.20 -1.67 -10.01
CA ALA A 56 7.51 -1.62 -10.66
C ALA A 56 8.65 -1.65 -9.63
N ALA A 57 8.51 -0.93 -8.52
CA ALA A 57 9.54 -0.85 -7.48
C ALA A 57 9.68 -2.12 -6.63
N HIS A 58 8.58 -2.87 -6.43
CA HIS A 58 8.53 -3.95 -5.43
C HIS A 58 8.19 -5.33 -5.99
N PHE A 59 7.63 -5.42 -7.19
CA PHE A 59 7.26 -6.69 -7.83
C PHE A 59 7.96 -6.93 -9.17
N GLY A 60 8.66 -5.93 -9.72
CA GLY A 60 9.37 -6.05 -11.00
C GLY A 60 8.45 -6.28 -12.20
N ARG A 61 7.23 -5.72 -12.13
CA ARG A 61 6.18 -5.80 -13.16
C ARG A 61 5.89 -4.43 -13.74
#